data_AF-A0AAW1ESD4-F1
#
_entry.id   AF-A0AAW1ESD4-F1
#
_cell.length_a   1.000
_cell.length_b   1.000
_cell.length_c   1.000
_cell.angle_alpha   90.00
_cell.angle_beta   90.00
_cell.angle_gamma   90.00
#
_symmetry.space_group_name_H-M   'P 1'
#
loop_
_entity.id
_entity.type
_entity.pdbx_description
1 polymer ?
#
loop_
_entity_poly.entity_id
_entity_poly.type
_entity_poly.pdbx_seq_one_letter_code
_entity_poly.pdbx_strand_id
1 'polypeptide(L)'
;MVPLTRMKLLRLLLLAAMLALLLFISSLWLPQGGVRDCGGSWQPCLKFYRQTPLLVPEEGAEAPPLIPECPGQSFQAGRLLRYLKSSLENADDVLLEPYLQSWDQLLKFMESLGTMVGFFSHKVKEKVALIRELSLKRSLEAHGKRGPPDRSGLQIGANRSVRSMVEAELKDGVVDFSRRTDSGCRTLLRLHRSLLWLKLMLEGLADGPDADGRYRTPGELSRAAYMVALAPHHPWVLRQAAELVFLALPDRRYFLQLVCVRSQREATPVLHAIINALALVHTQTQRILAEHDMLELP
;
A
#
# COMPACT_ATOMS: atom_id res chain seq x y z
N MET A 1 43.59 26.57 32.12
CA MET A 1 42.72 25.65 31.35
C MET A 1 41.29 26.23 31.19
N VAL A 2 41.13 27.40 30.58
CA VAL A 2 39.83 28.08 30.39
C VAL A 2 39.47 28.40 28.91
N PRO A 3 40.38 28.40 27.90
CA PRO A 3 39.99 28.80 26.54
C PRO A 3 39.27 27.69 25.76
N LEU A 4 39.45 26.41 26.15
CA LEU A 4 38.90 25.26 25.42
C LEU A 4 37.38 25.10 25.61
N THR A 5 36.85 25.51 26.76
CA THR A 5 35.40 25.49 27.08
C THR A 5 34.64 26.61 26.39
N ARG A 6 35.23 27.80 26.25
CA ARG A 6 34.63 28.92 25.50
C ARG A 6 34.49 28.61 24.01
N MET A 7 35.48 27.97 23.40
CA MET A 7 35.40 27.59 21.97
C MET A 7 34.34 26.51 21.70
N LYS A 8 34.16 25.55 22.60
CA LYS A 8 33.12 24.51 22.49
C LYS A 8 31.71 25.11 22.68
N LEU A 9 31.55 26.02 23.64
CA LEU A 9 30.30 26.72 23.87
C LEU A 9 29.92 27.60 22.67
N LEU A 10 30.89 28.33 22.10
CA LEU A 10 30.67 29.16 20.92
C LEU A 10 30.26 28.32 19.70
N ARG A 11 30.88 27.16 19.48
CA ARG A 11 30.48 26.22 18.42
C ARG A 11 29.08 25.66 18.64
N LEU A 12 28.70 25.34 19.87
CA LEU A 12 27.36 24.84 20.19
C LEU A 12 26.30 25.91 19.95
N LEU A 13 26.58 27.16 20.33
CA LEU A 13 25.70 28.30 20.09
C LEU A 13 25.56 28.61 18.59
N LEU A 14 26.65 28.51 17.82
CA LEU A 14 26.62 28.63 16.37
C LEU A 14 25.78 27.53 15.71
N LEU A 15 25.93 26.28 16.14
CA LEU A 15 25.13 25.16 15.62
C LEU A 15 23.64 25.31 15.97
N ALA A 16 23.33 25.75 17.19
CA ALA A 16 21.96 26.02 17.62
C ALA A 16 21.34 27.19 16.84
N ALA A 17 22.11 28.26 16.59
CA ALA A 17 21.67 29.40 15.79
C ALA A 17 21.44 29.02 14.32
N MET A 18 22.31 28.19 13.72
CA MET A 18 22.14 27.67 12.37
C MET A 18 20.92 26.75 12.27
N LEU A 19 20.68 25.89 13.27
CA LEU A 19 19.50 25.04 13.34
C LEU A 19 18.22 25.88 13.49
N ALA A 20 18.22 26.90 14.35
CA ALA A 20 17.10 27.81 14.52
C ALA A 20 16.82 28.63 13.24
N LEU A 21 17.86 29.07 12.54
CA LEU A 21 17.74 29.77 11.26
C LEU A 21 17.21 28.84 10.16
N LEU A 22 17.66 27.59 10.12
CA LEU A 22 17.12 26.57 9.20
C LEU A 22 15.65 26.28 9.49
N LEU A 23 15.27 26.16 10.77
CA LEU A 23 13.88 25.98 11.18
C LEU A 23 13.04 27.21 10.82
N PHE A 24 13.55 28.41 11.05
CA PHE A 24 12.88 29.68 10.72
C PHE A 24 12.73 29.91 9.21
N ILE A 25 13.76 29.61 8.43
CA ILE A 25 13.69 29.64 6.97
C ILE A 25 12.69 28.58 6.50
N SER A 26 12.77 27.35 7.01
CA SER A 26 11.81 26.29 6.66
C SER A 26 10.36 26.65 7.02
N SER A 27 10.14 27.46 8.06
CA SER A 27 8.80 27.96 8.41
C SER A 27 8.33 29.13 7.54
N LEU A 28 9.24 29.89 6.93
CA LEU A 28 8.94 30.91 5.92
C LEU A 28 8.64 30.32 4.54
N TRP A 29 9.12 29.10 4.24
CA TRP A 29 8.80 28.35 3.02
C TRP A 29 7.63 27.38 3.18
N LEU A 30 7.05 27.25 4.38
CA LEU A 30 5.72 26.65 4.53
C LEU A 30 4.71 27.59 3.86
N PRO A 31 3.93 27.13 2.87
CA PRO A 31 2.85 27.95 2.33
C PRO A 31 1.90 28.27 3.48
N GLN A 32 1.80 29.55 3.85
CA GLN A 32 0.65 30.00 4.64
C GLN A 32 -0.58 29.69 3.81
N GLY A 33 -1.40 28.75 4.29
CA GLY A 33 -2.58 28.26 3.61
C GLY A 33 -3.55 29.40 3.31
N GLY A 34 -3.46 29.94 2.10
CA GLY A 34 -4.55 30.70 1.49
C GLY A 34 -5.65 29.71 1.13
N VAL A 35 -6.76 29.79 1.87
CA VAL A 35 -8.03 29.22 1.46
C VAL A 35 -8.35 29.78 0.08
N ARG A 36 -8.32 28.91 -0.94
CA ARG A 36 -8.97 29.18 -2.23
C ARG A 36 -10.01 28.11 -2.45
N ASP A 37 -11.25 28.56 -2.44
CA ASP A 37 -12.46 27.79 -2.73
C ASP A 37 -12.30 26.99 -4.02
N CYS A 38 -12.49 25.68 -3.90
CA CYS A 38 -12.98 24.85 -4.98
C CYS A 38 -14.37 24.38 -4.52
N GLY A 39 -15.41 25.10 -4.93
CA GLY A 39 -16.79 24.73 -4.67
C GLY A 39 -17.13 23.41 -5.37
N GLY A 40 -17.53 22.41 -4.59
CA GLY A 40 -17.98 21.10 -5.06
C GLY A 40 -17.28 19.94 -4.33
N SER A 41 -18.04 19.22 -3.52
CA SER A 41 -17.64 18.06 -2.72
C SER A 41 -16.59 17.13 -3.37
N TRP A 42 -15.42 17.03 -2.72
CA TRP A 42 -14.45 15.93 -2.78
C TRP A 42 -13.93 15.46 -4.16
N GLN A 43 -13.56 16.39 -5.04
CA GLN A 43 -12.61 16.07 -6.13
C GLN A 43 -11.54 17.16 -6.26
N PRO A 44 -10.23 16.84 -6.16
CA PRO A 44 -9.19 17.71 -6.69
C PRO A 44 -9.38 17.85 -8.20
N CYS A 45 -9.23 19.06 -8.74
CA CYS A 45 -9.19 19.36 -10.17
C CYS A 45 -7.92 18.78 -10.84
N LEU A 46 -7.72 17.48 -10.75
CA LEU A 46 -6.68 16.75 -11.44
C LEU A 46 -7.33 16.02 -12.61
N LYS A 47 -7.16 16.55 -13.82
CA LYS A 47 -7.49 15.90 -15.11
C LYS A 47 -6.74 14.56 -15.35
N PHE A 48 -6.09 14.01 -14.32
CA PHE A 48 -4.98 13.06 -14.46
C PHE A 48 -5.36 11.60 -14.24
N TYR A 49 -6.60 11.31 -13.84
CA TYR A 49 -7.13 9.94 -13.85
C TYR A 49 -8.48 9.94 -14.55
N ARG A 50 -8.46 9.62 -15.85
CA ARG A 50 -9.65 9.07 -16.49
C ARG A 50 -9.79 7.67 -15.90
N GLN A 51 -10.81 7.44 -15.08
CA GLN A 51 -11.15 6.07 -14.67
C GLN A 51 -11.38 5.28 -15.95
N THR A 52 -10.44 4.39 -16.29
CA THR A 52 -10.65 3.41 -17.33
C THR A 52 -11.82 2.55 -16.85
N PRO A 53 -12.92 2.41 -17.61
CA PRO A 53 -13.97 1.48 -17.24
C PRO A 53 -13.35 0.11 -17.01
N LEU A 54 -13.73 -0.55 -15.91
CA LEU A 54 -13.42 -1.96 -15.69
C LEU A 54 -13.79 -2.71 -16.98
N LEU A 55 -12.78 -3.28 -17.65
CA LEU A 55 -13.02 -4.28 -18.68
C LEU A 55 -13.70 -5.45 -17.96
N VAL A 56 -15.02 -5.54 -18.13
CA VAL A 56 -15.79 -6.73 -17.79
C VAL A 56 -15.11 -7.88 -18.52
N PRO A 57 -14.74 -8.98 -17.83
CA PRO A 57 -14.20 -10.14 -18.52
C PRO A 57 -15.27 -10.64 -19.48
N GLU A 58 -15.02 -10.52 -20.79
CA GLU A 58 -15.75 -11.28 -21.80
C GLU A 58 -15.69 -12.76 -21.41
N GLU A 59 -16.86 -13.40 -21.33
CA GLU A 59 -16.99 -14.86 -21.15
C GLU A 59 -16.39 -15.55 -22.38
N GLY A 60 -15.08 -15.78 -22.30
CA GLY A 60 -14.25 -16.36 -23.36
C GLY A 60 -12.76 -16.14 -23.14
N ALA A 61 -12.34 -15.77 -21.93
CA ALA A 61 -10.96 -15.39 -21.66
C ALA A 61 -9.99 -16.56 -21.87
N GLU A 62 -9.10 -16.37 -22.85
CA GLU A 62 -7.83 -17.09 -23.00
C GLU A 62 -7.20 -17.36 -21.62
N ALA A 63 -6.61 -18.55 -21.47
CA ALA A 63 -5.93 -18.94 -20.24
C ALA A 63 -4.99 -17.80 -19.79
N PRO A 64 -5.03 -17.39 -18.51
CA PRO A 64 -4.28 -16.24 -18.05
C PRO A 64 -2.80 -16.41 -18.41
N PRO A 65 -2.11 -15.33 -18.83
CA PRO A 65 -0.72 -15.43 -19.24
C PRO A 65 0.08 -16.10 -18.13
N LEU A 66 0.75 -17.20 -18.47
CA LEU A 66 1.66 -17.87 -17.56
C LEU A 66 2.83 -16.92 -17.30
N ILE A 67 2.75 -16.15 -16.22
CA ILE A 67 3.84 -15.27 -15.79
C ILE A 67 4.96 -16.17 -15.26
N PRO A 68 6.12 -16.24 -15.93
CA PRO A 68 7.22 -17.10 -15.50
C PRO A 68 7.77 -16.63 -14.14
N GLU A 69 8.36 -17.56 -13.39
CA GLU A 69 9.14 -17.19 -12.21
C GLU A 69 10.48 -16.56 -12.64
N CYS A 70 10.91 -15.58 -11.86
CA CYS A 70 12.15 -14.84 -12.01
C CYS A 70 13.28 -15.49 -11.23
N PRO A 71 14.21 -16.24 -11.87
CA PRO A 71 15.27 -16.92 -11.14
C PRO A 71 16.16 -15.91 -10.39
N GLY A 72 16.46 -16.20 -9.12
CA GLY A 72 17.33 -15.36 -8.30
C GLY A 72 16.69 -14.08 -7.74
N GLN A 73 15.41 -13.80 -8.02
CA GLN A 73 14.70 -12.66 -7.45
C GLN A 73 13.84 -13.06 -6.24
N SER A 74 13.81 -12.21 -5.23
CA SER A 74 12.95 -12.40 -4.05
C SER A 74 11.47 -12.20 -4.41
N PHE A 75 11.18 -11.14 -5.16
CA PHE A 75 9.85 -10.84 -5.68
C PHE A 75 9.52 -11.71 -6.89
N GLN A 76 8.26 -12.18 -6.94
CA GLN A 76 7.76 -13.02 -8.02
C GLN A 76 6.38 -12.53 -8.48
N ALA A 77 6.32 -11.85 -9.63
CA ALA A 77 5.08 -11.31 -10.20
C ALA A 77 3.98 -12.37 -10.38
N GLY A 78 4.36 -13.57 -10.84
CA GLY A 78 3.42 -14.69 -10.98
C GLY A 78 2.85 -15.19 -9.64
N ARG A 79 3.64 -15.15 -8.56
CA ARG A 79 3.14 -15.50 -7.21
C ARG A 79 2.21 -14.43 -6.67
N LEU A 80 2.54 -13.14 -6.86
CA LEU A 80 1.64 -12.04 -6.51
C LEU A 80 0.28 -12.21 -7.20
N LEU A 81 0.28 -12.42 -8.52
CA LEU A 81 -0.96 -12.60 -9.28
C LEU A 81 -1.76 -13.82 -8.77
N ARG A 82 -1.07 -14.94 -8.49
CA ARG A 82 -1.71 -16.14 -7.95
C ARG A 82 -2.39 -15.85 -6.62
N TYR A 83 -1.71 -15.21 -5.67
CA TYR A 83 -2.28 -14.89 -4.36
C TYR A 83 -3.43 -13.89 -4.44
N LEU A 84 -3.33 -12.87 -5.29
CA LEU A 84 -4.45 -11.95 -5.54
C LEU A 84 -5.66 -12.69 -6.09
N LYS A 85 -5.48 -13.57 -7.08
CA LYS A 85 -6.58 -14.38 -7.63
C LYS A 85 -7.14 -15.35 -6.59
N SER A 86 -6.30 -16.03 -5.83
CA SER A 86 -6.73 -16.94 -4.75
C SER A 86 -7.41 -16.22 -3.59
N SER A 87 -7.18 -14.92 -3.41
CA SER A 87 -7.90 -14.11 -2.42
C SER A 87 -9.34 -13.81 -2.83
N LEU A 88 -9.65 -13.89 -4.13
CA LEU A 88 -11.01 -13.74 -4.64
C LEU A 88 -11.71 -15.11 -4.53
N GLU A 89 -12.43 -15.35 -3.44
CA GLU A 89 -13.16 -16.61 -3.23
C GLU A 89 -14.47 -16.63 -4.02
N ASN A 90 -15.33 -15.65 -3.77
CA ASN A 90 -16.62 -15.46 -4.42
C ASN A 90 -16.76 -13.97 -4.78
N ALA A 91 -17.77 -13.64 -5.58
CA ALA A 91 -18.02 -12.27 -6.02
C ALA A 91 -18.24 -11.25 -4.88
N ASP A 92 -18.36 -11.69 -3.62
CA ASP A 92 -18.72 -10.83 -2.50
C ASP A 92 -17.78 -10.81 -1.28
N ASP A 93 -16.63 -11.48 -1.36
CA ASP A 93 -15.69 -11.55 -0.23
C ASP A 93 -14.23 -11.72 -0.66
N VAL A 94 -13.31 -11.49 0.27
CA VAL A 94 -11.86 -11.62 0.09
C VAL A 94 -11.27 -12.53 1.16
N LEU A 95 -10.68 -13.66 0.75
CA LEU A 95 -9.98 -14.56 1.67
C LEU A 95 -8.75 -13.88 2.27
N LEU A 96 -8.65 -13.96 3.59
CA LEU A 96 -7.69 -13.17 4.35
C LEU A 96 -6.26 -13.68 4.15
N GLU A 97 -6.03 -14.99 4.23
CA GLU A 97 -4.65 -15.53 4.13
C GLU A 97 -4.02 -15.32 2.75
N PRO A 98 -4.67 -15.64 1.61
CA PRO A 98 -4.13 -15.31 0.30
C PRO A 98 -3.95 -13.80 0.09
N TYR A 99 -4.84 -12.97 0.64
CA TYR A 99 -4.67 -11.52 0.64
C TYR A 99 -3.37 -11.10 1.36
N LEU A 100 -3.09 -11.64 2.53
CA LEU A 100 -1.86 -11.36 3.28
C LEU A 100 -0.60 -11.94 2.59
N GLN A 101 -0.72 -13.08 1.92
CA GLN A 101 0.35 -13.63 1.08
C GLN A 101 0.66 -12.73 -0.14
N SER A 102 -0.36 -12.06 -0.69
CA SER A 102 -0.14 -11.04 -1.71
C SER A 102 0.71 -9.89 -1.14
N TRP A 103 0.41 -9.43 0.07
CA TRP A 103 1.22 -8.42 0.78
C TRP A 103 2.65 -8.87 1.04
N ASP A 104 2.90 -10.14 1.35
CA ASP A 104 4.26 -10.66 1.48
C ASP A 104 5.05 -10.54 0.16
N GLN A 105 4.40 -10.74 -0.99
CA GLN A 105 5.04 -10.49 -2.30
C GLN A 105 5.25 -8.99 -2.56
N LEU A 106 4.30 -8.14 -2.18
CA LEU A 106 4.44 -6.69 -2.30
C LEU A 106 5.57 -6.13 -1.42
N LEU A 107 5.76 -6.68 -0.23
CA LEU A 107 6.89 -6.36 0.65
C LEU A 107 8.23 -6.69 -0.03
N LYS A 108 8.36 -7.87 -0.64
CA LYS A 108 9.57 -8.26 -1.40
C LYS A 108 9.81 -7.39 -2.62
N PHE A 109 8.74 -6.96 -3.29
CA PHE A 109 8.81 -6.00 -4.36
C PHE A 109 9.38 -4.66 -3.86
N MET A 110 8.83 -4.12 -2.77
CA MET A 110 9.31 -2.87 -2.15
C MET A 110 10.77 -2.97 -1.70
N GLU A 111 11.17 -4.08 -1.08
CA GLU A 111 12.57 -4.32 -0.67
C GLU A 111 13.53 -4.38 -1.87
N SER A 112 13.07 -4.94 -3.00
CA SER A 112 13.86 -4.97 -4.23
C SER A 112 14.10 -3.59 -4.85
N LEU A 113 13.30 -2.57 -4.52
CA LEU A 113 13.48 -1.19 -5.02
C LEU A 113 14.62 -0.44 -4.30
N GLY A 114 15.23 -1.02 -3.27
CA GLY A 114 16.41 -0.49 -2.58
C GLY A 114 16.17 -0.14 -1.11
N THR A 115 17.26 0.13 -0.40
CA THR A 115 17.31 0.24 1.07
C THR A 115 16.38 1.32 1.64
N MET A 116 16.24 2.46 0.96
CA MET A 116 15.36 3.54 1.42
C MET A 116 13.89 3.12 1.39
N VAL A 117 13.46 2.35 0.39
CA VAL A 117 12.08 1.83 0.29
C VAL A 117 11.85 0.73 1.34
N GLY A 118 12.88 -0.10 1.61
CA GLY A 118 12.83 -1.14 2.64
C GLY A 118 12.55 -0.61 4.06
N PHE A 119 12.94 0.62 4.40
CA PHE A 119 12.58 1.20 5.70
C PHE A 119 11.06 1.35 5.87
N PHE A 120 10.36 1.75 4.80
CA PHE A 120 8.90 1.92 4.82
C PHE A 120 8.16 0.58 4.77
N SER A 121 8.78 -0.47 4.22
CA SER A 121 8.19 -1.81 4.19
C SER A 121 8.01 -2.39 5.60
N HIS A 122 8.84 -2.02 6.58
CA HIS A 122 8.71 -2.47 7.97
C HIS A 122 7.33 -2.15 8.57
N LYS A 123 6.81 -0.94 8.32
CA LYS A 123 5.49 -0.53 8.82
C LYS A 123 4.32 -1.23 8.13
N VAL A 124 4.53 -1.76 6.93
CA VAL A 124 3.54 -2.62 6.26
C VAL A 124 3.65 -4.04 6.82
N LYS A 125 4.86 -4.55 7.04
CA LYS A 125 5.13 -5.86 7.64
C LYS A 125 4.54 -6.02 9.04
N GLU A 126 4.68 -5.02 9.90
CA GLU A 126 4.03 -4.97 11.22
C GLU A 126 2.50 -5.12 11.12
N LYS A 127 1.86 -4.47 10.15
CA LYS A 127 0.39 -4.52 9.96
C LYS A 127 -0.08 -5.88 9.46
N VAL A 128 0.66 -6.47 8.52
CA VAL A 128 0.40 -7.83 8.03
C VAL A 128 0.52 -8.84 9.19
N ALA A 129 1.57 -8.72 9.99
CA ALA A 129 1.78 -9.57 11.17
C ALA A 129 0.66 -9.43 12.20
N LEU A 130 0.23 -8.19 12.48
CA LEU A 130 -0.88 -7.93 13.42
C LEU A 130 -2.18 -8.62 12.98
N ILE A 131 -2.56 -8.52 11.70
CA ILE A 131 -3.78 -9.18 11.21
C ILE A 131 -3.68 -10.71 11.36
N ARG A 132 -2.51 -11.30 11.08
CA ARG A 132 -2.27 -12.74 11.28
C ARG A 132 -2.37 -13.15 12.76
N GLU A 133 -1.77 -12.36 13.65
CA GLU A 133 -1.81 -12.60 15.09
C GLU A 133 -3.25 -12.53 15.63
N LEU A 134 -4.02 -11.52 15.24
CA LEU A 134 -5.43 -11.40 15.61
C LEU A 134 -6.28 -12.57 15.08
N SER A 135 -6.02 -13.02 13.85
CA SER A 135 -6.67 -14.20 13.26
C SER A 135 -6.37 -15.48 14.04
N LEU A 136 -5.09 -15.71 14.39
CA LEU A 136 -4.67 -16.86 15.16
C LEU A 136 -5.23 -16.85 16.59
N LYS A 137 -5.18 -15.69 17.26
CA LYS A 137 -5.72 -15.54 18.62
C LYS A 137 -7.20 -15.91 18.67
N ARG A 138 -7.99 -15.41 17.71
CA ARG A 138 -9.43 -15.75 17.62
C ARG A 138 -9.68 -17.21 17.29
N SER A 139 -8.89 -17.83 16.42
CA SER A 139 -9.06 -19.26 16.14
C SER A 139 -8.82 -20.11 17.39
N LEU A 140 -7.79 -19.78 18.18
CA LEU A 140 -7.51 -20.44 19.46
C LEU A 140 -8.62 -20.24 20.49
N GLU A 141 -9.17 -19.03 20.61
CA GLU A 141 -10.30 -18.73 21.51
C GLU A 141 -11.59 -19.47 21.11
N ALA A 142 -11.82 -19.64 19.80
CA ALA A 142 -12.95 -20.43 19.29
C ALA A 142 -12.77 -21.94 19.56
N HIS A 143 -11.54 -22.46 19.44
CA HIS A 143 -11.19 -23.84 19.77
C HIS A 143 -11.15 -24.11 21.29
N GLY A 144 -10.84 -23.12 22.13
CA GLY A 144 -10.97 -23.27 23.59
C GLY A 144 -12.40 -23.52 24.05
N LYS A 145 -13.40 -23.24 23.19
CA LYS A 145 -14.84 -23.44 23.44
C LYS A 145 -15.46 -24.65 22.71
N ARG A 146 -14.73 -25.33 21.80
CA ARG A 146 -15.18 -26.53 21.09
C ARG A 146 -14.12 -27.62 21.17
N GLY A 147 -14.54 -28.85 21.53
CA GLY A 147 -13.70 -30.02 21.79
C GLY A 147 -12.68 -30.42 20.70
N PRO A 148 -12.04 -31.60 20.83
CA PRO A 148 -10.73 -31.89 20.25
C PRO A 148 -10.67 -31.69 18.72
N PRO A 149 -9.50 -31.30 18.19
CA PRO A 149 -9.33 -30.92 16.80
C PRO A 149 -9.56 -32.12 15.88
N ASP A 150 -10.45 -31.97 14.90
CA ASP A 150 -10.65 -32.98 13.87
C ASP A 150 -9.44 -33.03 12.93
N ARG A 151 -9.08 -34.24 12.48
CA ARG A 151 -7.80 -34.57 11.83
C ARG A 151 -7.64 -34.08 10.37
N SER A 152 -8.44 -33.09 9.96
CA SER A 152 -8.31 -32.41 8.67
C SER A 152 -7.57 -31.10 8.88
N GLY A 153 -6.29 -31.05 8.51
CA GLY A 153 -5.37 -29.92 8.70
C GLY A 153 -5.71 -28.64 7.92
N LEU A 154 -6.98 -28.37 7.62
CA LEU A 154 -7.44 -27.09 7.07
C LEU A 154 -8.15 -26.31 8.19
N GLN A 155 -7.36 -25.62 9.00
CA GLN A 155 -7.83 -24.78 10.10
C GLN A 155 -8.66 -23.61 9.56
N ILE A 156 -9.99 -23.71 9.67
CA ILE A 156 -10.93 -22.65 9.33
C ILE A 156 -11.11 -21.77 10.58
N GLY A 157 -10.22 -20.79 10.77
CA GLY A 157 -10.33 -19.80 11.84
C GLY A 157 -11.51 -18.85 11.64
N ALA A 158 -11.91 -18.16 12.71
CA ALA A 158 -13.02 -17.18 12.72
C ALA A 158 -12.83 -16.00 11.73
N ASN A 159 -11.59 -15.73 11.31
CA ASN A 159 -11.25 -14.70 10.31
C ASN A 159 -10.81 -15.35 8.99
N ARG A 160 -11.66 -16.18 8.41
CA ARG A 160 -11.40 -16.80 7.09
C ARG A 160 -11.29 -15.74 6.00
N SER A 161 -12.13 -14.71 6.07
CA SER A 161 -12.25 -13.66 5.07
C SER A 161 -12.26 -12.27 5.69
N VAL A 162 -12.20 -11.24 4.84
CA VAL A 162 -12.32 -9.84 5.24
C VAL A 162 -13.69 -9.60 5.88
N ARG A 163 -14.78 -10.11 5.28
CA ARG A 163 -16.12 -9.95 5.85
C ARG A 163 -16.25 -10.63 7.21
N SER A 164 -15.80 -11.88 7.34
CA SER A 164 -15.89 -12.60 8.61
C SER A 164 -15.05 -11.94 9.71
N MET A 165 -13.90 -11.36 9.34
CA MET A 165 -13.10 -10.55 10.26
C MET A 165 -13.88 -9.31 10.72
N VAL A 166 -14.46 -8.54 9.80
CA VAL A 166 -15.25 -7.34 10.12
C VAL A 166 -16.41 -7.66 11.06
N GLU A 167 -17.19 -8.70 10.75
CA GLU A 167 -18.31 -9.14 11.57
C GLU A 167 -17.87 -9.57 12.97
N ALA A 168 -16.77 -10.33 13.07
CA ALA A 168 -16.22 -10.77 14.34
C ALA A 168 -15.73 -9.58 15.19
N GLU A 169 -14.99 -8.64 14.60
CA GLU A 169 -14.46 -7.49 15.34
C GLU A 169 -15.55 -6.54 15.84
N LEU A 170 -16.61 -6.35 15.03
CA LEU A 170 -17.79 -5.59 15.44
C LEU A 170 -18.52 -6.28 16.60
N LYS A 171 -18.74 -7.60 16.50
CA LYS A 171 -19.39 -8.39 17.54
C LYS A 171 -18.61 -8.37 18.86
N ASP A 172 -17.29 -8.42 18.78
CA ASP A 172 -16.40 -8.37 19.95
C ASP A 172 -16.26 -6.96 20.54
N GLY A 173 -16.76 -5.92 19.85
CA GLY A 173 -16.68 -4.53 20.29
C GLY A 173 -15.25 -3.95 20.29
N VAL A 174 -14.35 -4.48 19.45
CA VAL A 174 -12.94 -4.04 19.40
C VAL A 174 -12.66 -2.99 18.33
N VAL A 175 -13.62 -2.74 17.43
CA VAL A 175 -13.56 -1.64 16.46
C VAL A 175 -14.06 -0.36 17.13
N ASP A 176 -13.29 0.71 17.02
CA ASP A 176 -13.68 2.02 17.54
C ASP A 176 -13.61 3.08 16.44
N PHE A 177 -14.69 3.83 16.28
CA PHE A 177 -14.85 4.84 15.24
C PHE A 177 -14.37 6.23 15.69
N SER A 178 -14.03 6.39 16.98
CA SER A 178 -13.67 7.67 17.59
C SER A 178 -12.21 7.73 18.06
N ARG A 179 -11.66 6.61 18.52
CA ARG A 179 -10.28 6.50 19.02
C ARG A 179 -9.51 5.42 18.28
N ARG A 180 -8.19 5.57 18.26
CA ARG A 180 -7.28 4.60 17.66
C ARG A 180 -7.28 3.31 18.47
N THR A 181 -7.48 2.20 17.78
CA THR A 181 -7.31 0.83 18.29
C THR A 181 -6.36 0.03 17.41
N ASP A 182 -5.86 -1.08 17.94
CA ASP A 182 -5.05 -2.04 17.17
C ASP A 182 -5.93 -3.15 16.57
N SER A 183 -7.13 -2.78 16.10
CA SER A 183 -8.06 -3.73 15.48
C SER A 183 -7.62 -4.16 14.09
N GLY A 184 -8.04 -5.36 13.68
CA GLY A 184 -7.80 -5.89 12.34
C GLY A 184 -8.43 -5.02 11.26
N CYS A 185 -9.65 -4.52 11.48
CA CYS A 185 -10.37 -3.67 10.53
C CYS A 185 -9.64 -2.34 10.27
N ARG A 186 -9.20 -1.69 11.35
CA ARG A 186 -8.39 -0.47 11.27
C ARG A 186 -7.10 -0.76 10.51
N THR A 187 -6.42 -1.85 10.84
CA THR A 187 -5.16 -2.25 10.21
C THR A 187 -5.33 -2.56 8.72
N LEU A 188 -6.41 -3.28 8.37
CA LEU A 188 -6.81 -3.59 7.00
C LEU A 188 -7.04 -2.32 6.20
N LEU A 189 -7.73 -1.31 6.75
CA LEU A 189 -7.95 -0.04 6.06
C LEU A 189 -6.65 0.64 5.63
N ARG A 190 -5.57 0.54 6.42
CA ARG A 190 -4.27 1.15 6.07
C ARG A 190 -3.59 0.39 4.95
N LEU A 191 -3.69 -0.94 4.96
CA LEU A 191 -3.23 -1.79 3.87
C LEU A 191 -4.04 -1.49 2.60
N HIS A 192 -5.36 -1.44 2.69
CA HIS A 192 -6.29 -1.14 1.60
C HIS A 192 -5.95 0.18 0.88
N ARG A 193 -5.76 1.28 1.63
CA ARG A 193 -5.30 2.58 1.07
C ARG A 193 -3.94 2.47 0.37
N SER A 194 -3.03 1.67 0.91
CA SER A 194 -1.71 1.41 0.31
C SER A 194 -1.80 0.56 -0.96
N LEU A 195 -2.78 -0.33 -1.05
CA LEU A 195 -3.04 -1.14 -2.24
C LEU A 195 -3.49 -0.25 -3.41
N LEU A 196 -4.31 0.76 -3.14
CA LEU A 196 -4.70 1.76 -4.14
C LEU A 196 -3.48 2.49 -4.71
N TRP A 197 -2.58 2.95 -3.84
CA TRP A 197 -1.33 3.60 -4.26
C TRP A 197 -0.54 2.73 -5.23
N LEU A 198 -0.37 1.45 -4.88
CA LEU A 198 0.35 0.52 -5.73
C LEU A 198 -0.34 0.30 -7.07
N LYS A 199 -1.67 0.06 -7.06
CA LYS A 199 -2.46 -0.11 -8.29
C LYS A 199 -2.24 1.08 -9.24
N LEU A 200 -2.39 2.30 -8.73
CA LEU A 200 -2.24 3.52 -9.51
C LEU A 200 -0.82 3.70 -10.07
N MET A 201 0.20 3.33 -9.30
CA MET A 201 1.58 3.35 -9.76
C MET A 201 1.82 2.33 -10.89
N LEU A 202 1.27 1.12 -10.76
CA LEU A 202 1.37 0.08 -11.79
C LEU A 202 0.60 0.45 -13.06
N GLU A 203 -0.56 1.11 -12.95
CA GLU A 203 -1.30 1.65 -14.10
C GLU A 203 -0.43 2.61 -14.91
N GLY A 204 0.19 3.60 -14.26
CA GLY A 204 1.09 4.51 -14.97
C GLY A 204 2.39 3.85 -15.49
N LEU A 205 2.77 2.69 -14.95
CA LEU A 205 3.87 1.89 -15.51
C LEU A 205 3.41 1.01 -16.68
N ALA A 206 2.14 0.66 -16.78
CA ALA A 206 1.59 -0.04 -17.92
C ALA A 206 1.39 0.91 -19.11
N ASP A 207 1.13 2.19 -18.82
CA ASP A 207 0.96 3.26 -19.81
C ASP A 207 2.17 3.43 -20.73
N GLY A 208 1.85 3.82 -21.96
CA GLY A 208 2.79 4.20 -23.00
C GLY A 208 3.51 5.54 -22.72
N PRO A 209 4.35 5.99 -23.66
CA PRO A 209 4.99 7.29 -23.55
C PRO A 209 3.96 8.44 -23.64
N ASP A 210 4.33 9.60 -23.13
CA ASP A 210 3.57 10.84 -23.32
C ASP A 210 3.61 11.34 -24.78
N ALA A 211 2.97 12.48 -25.05
CA ALA A 211 2.92 13.07 -26.39
C ALA A 211 4.30 13.39 -26.98
N ASP A 212 5.31 13.58 -26.13
CA ASP A 212 6.70 13.86 -26.51
C ASP A 212 7.53 12.57 -26.66
N GLY A 213 6.91 11.39 -26.54
CA GLY A 213 7.57 10.10 -26.66
C GLY A 213 8.33 9.67 -25.39
N ARG A 214 8.16 10.37 -24.26
CA ARG A 214 8.88 10.09 -23.02
C ARG A 214 8.06 9.20 -22.09
N TYR A 215 8.70 8.17 -21.55
CA TYR A 215 8.13 7.38 -20.47
C TYR A 215 8.31 8.07 -19.13
N ARG A 216 7.25 8.12 -18.33
CA ARG A 216 7.32 8.58 -16.94
C ARG A 216 8.16 7.62 -16.10
N THR A 217 8.93 8.19 -15.19
CA THR A 217 9.79 7.48 -14.25
C THR A 217 8.97 6.86 -13.11
N PRO A 218 9.42 5.76 -12.48
CA PRO A 218 8.76 5.19 -11.30
C PRO A 218 8.57 6.20 -10.16
N GLY A 219 9.50 7.15 -10.00
CA GLY A 219 9.39 8.27 -9.05
C GLY A 219 8.23 9.22 -9.34
N GLU A 220 8.09 9.69 -10.58
CA GLU A 220 6.96 10.55 -11.00
C GLU A 220 5.61 9.83 -10.85
N LEU A 221 5.57 8.54 -11.17
CA LEU A 221 4.36 7.70 -11.07
C LEU A 221 3.98 7.45 -9.61
N SER A 222 4.95 7.07 -8.77
CA SER A 222 4.74 6.82 -7.35
C SER A 222 4.28 8.08 -6.61
N ARG A 223 4.85 9.25 -6.94
CA ARG A 223 4.42 10.55 -6.42
C ARG A 223 2.97 10.85 -6.79
N ALA A 224 2.62 10.72 -8.07
CA ALA A 224 1.27 11.00 -8.54
C ALA A 224 0.24 10.07 -7.87
N ALA A 225 0.53 8.78 -7.77
CA ALA A 225 -0.29 7.82 -7.06
C ALA A 225 -0.41 8.15 -5.57
N TYR A 226 0.68 8.57 -4.92
CA TYR A 226 0.71 8.85 -3.48
C TYR A 226 -0.19 10.03 -3.13
N MET A 227 -0.16 11.08 -3.94
CA MET A 227 -1.00 12.27 -3.75
C MET A 227 -2.49 11.93 -3.75
N VAL A 228 -2.91 10.91 -4.49
CA VAL A 228 -4.30 10.46 -4.54
C VAL A 228 -4.62 9.51 -3.39
N ALA A 229 -3.80 8.48 -3.18
CA ALA A 229 -4.17 7.35 -2.33
C ALA A 229 -3.78 7.50 -0.85
N LEU A 230 -2.66 8.18 -0.54
CA LEU A 230 -2.05 8.15 0.79
C LEU A 230 -1.84 9.53 1.40
N ALA A 231 -1.54 10.55 0.60
CA ALA A 231 -1.34 11.91 1.09
C ALA A 231 -2.50 12.44 1.94
N PRO A 232 -3.80 12.22 1.59
CA PRO A 232 -4.92 12.67 2.42
C PRO A 232 -4.88 12.12 3.86
N HIS A 233 -4.29 10.95 4.06
CA HIS A 233 -4.25 10.24 5.33
C HIS A 233 -2.91 10.36 6.08
N HIS A 234 -1.91 11.02 5.47
CA HIS A 234 -0.59 11.18 6.05
C HIS A 234 -0.36 12.61 6.57
N PRO A 235 0.24 12.78 7.76
CA PRO A 235 0.70 14.08 8.24
C PRO A 235 1.81 14.63 7.35
N TRP A 236 1.98 15.95 7.36
CA TRP A 236 2.94 16.67 6.51
C TRP A 236 4.35 16.06 6.52
N VAL A 237 4.88 15.71 7.71
CA VAL A 237 6.21 15.11 7.84
C VAL A 237 6.35 13.81 7.04
N LEU A 238 5.31 12.95 7.04
CA LEU A 238 5.33 11.71 6.25
C LEU A 238 5.20 11.98 4.75
N ARG A 239 4.55 13.08 4.34
CA ARG A 239 4.51 13.50 2.92
C ARG A 239 5.91 13.93 2.46
N GLN A 240 6.61 14.73 3.27
CA GLN A 240 7.99 15.13 2.96
C GLN A 240 8.95 13.93 2.93
N ALA A 241 8.80 12.98 3.86
CA ALA A 241 9.60 11.76 3.84
C ALA A 241 9.35 10.91 2.58
N ALA A 242 8.10 10.82 2.13
CA ALA A 242 7.74 10.11 0.91
C ALA A 242 8.37 10.74 -0.35
N GLU A 243 8.48 12.06 -0.41
CA GLU A 243 9.14 12.77 -1.51
C GLU A 243 10.60 12.34 -1.69
N LEU A 244 11.33 12.14 -0.59
CA LEU A 244 12.71 11.63 -0.63
C LEU A 244 12.77 10.21 -1.20
N VAL A 245 11.80 9.37 -0.86
CA VAL A 245 11.70 8.01 -1.41
C VAL A 245 11.46 8.05 -2.90
N PHE A 246 10.58 8.93 -3.39
CA PHE A 246 10.27 9.00 -4.82
C PHE A 246 11.45 9.46 -5.67
N LEU A 247 12.34 10.29 -5.12
CA LEU A 247 13.60 10.67 -5.77
C LEU A 247 14.62 9.52 -5.78
N ALA A 248 14.52 8.61 -4.81
CA ALA A 248 15.41 7.47 -4.66
C ALA A 248 14.97 6.21 -5.42
N LEU A 249 13.77 6.22 -6.01
CA LEU A 249 13.27 5.07 -6.75
C LEU A 249 14.14 4.80 -7.98
N PRO A 250 14.37 3.51 -8.30
CA PRO A 250 15.20 3.13 -9.43
C PRO A 250 14.55 3.53 -10.75
N ASP A 251 15.34 3.49 -11.83
CA ASP A 251 14.84 3.79 -13.16
C ASP A 251 13.77 2.77 -13.64
N ARG A 252 13.08 3.13 -14.72
CA ARG A 252 12.03 2.28 -15.30
C ARG A 252 12.57 0.93 -15.76
N ARG A 253 13.81 0.86 -16.26
CA ARG A 253 14.40 -0.37 -16.79
C ARG A 253 14.60 -1.40 -15.68
N TYR A 254 15.04 -0.95 -14.50
CA TYR A 254 15.13 -1.79 -13.31
C TYR A 254 13.76 -2.37 -12.92
N PHE A 255 12.70 -1.57 -13.01
CA PHE A 255 11.34 -2.04 -12.73
C PHE A 255 10.92 -3.19 -13.66
N LEU A 256 11.21 -3.08 -14.97
CA LEU A 256 10.89 -4.14 -15.93
C LEU A 256 11.63 -5.44 -15.60
N GLN A 257 12.87 -5.35 -15.10
CA GLN A 257 13.62 -6.53 -14.68
C GLN A 257 12.96 -7.25 -13.49
N LEU A 258 12.29 -6.53 -12.58
CA LEU A 258 11.56 -7.12 -11.44
C LEU A 258 10.38 -8.01 -11.85
N VAL A 259 9.88 -7.85 -13.09
CA VAL A 259 8.82 -8.70 -13.65
C VAL A 259 9.36 -9.62 -14.76
N CYS A 260 10.68 -9.78 -14.85
CA CYS A 260 11.38 -10.64 -15.82
C CYS A 260 11.09 -10.39 -17.28
N VAL A 261 10.92 -9.12 -17.64
CA VAL A 261 10.74 -8.71 -19.03
C VAL A 261 11.84 -7.76 -19.46
N ARG A 262 12.13 -7.75 -20.76
CA ARG A 262 13.21 -6.93 -21.34
C ARG A 262 12.70 -5.61 -21.91
N SER A 263 11.41 -5.53 -22.21
CA SER A 263 10.79 -4.40 -22.87
C SER A 263 9.46 -4.00 -22.24
N GLN A 264 9.07 -2.74 -22.44
CA GLN A 264 7.75 -2.25 -22.01
C GLN A 264 6.62 -3.08 -22.62
N ARG A 265 6.76 -3.47 -23.90
CA ARG A 265 5.76 -4.26 -24.63
C ARG A 265 5.52 -5.62 -23.99
N GLU A 266 6.56 -6.27 -23.49
CA GLU A 266 6.46 -7.53 -22.74
C GLU A 266 5.88 -7.32 -21.33
N ALA A 267 6.15 -6.18 -20.70
CA ALA A 267 5.67 -5.86 -19.36
C ALA A 267 4.17 -5.56 -19.30
N THR A 268 3.66 -4.81 -20.27
CA THR A 268 2.26 -4.35 -20.30
C THR A 268 1.23 -5.47 -20.04
N PRO A 269 1.25 -6.64 -20.69
CA PRO A 269 0.28 -7.71 -20.39
C PRO A 269 0.41 -8.27 -18.97
N VAL A 270 1.63 -8.38 -18.44
CA VAL A 270 1.90 -8.83 -17.07
C VAL A 270 1.34 -7.81 -16.07
N LEU A 271 1.62 -6.52 -16.28
CA LEU A 271 1.14 -5.42 -15.46
C LEU A 271 -0.39 -5.36 -15.49
N HIS A 272 -1.03 -5.43 -16.67
CA HIS A 272 -2.49 -5.44 -16.78
C HIS A 272 -3.13 -6.61 -16.02
N ALA A 273 -2.56 -7.82 -16.09
CA ALA A 273 -3.09 -8.96 -15.35
C ALA A 273 -3.05 -8.72 -13.82
N ILE A 274 -1.97 -8.13 -13.32
CA ILE A 274 -1.82 -7.78 -11.89
C ILE A 274 -2.75 -6.62 -11.51
N ILE A 275 -2.82 -5.57 -12.31
CA ILE A 275 -3.69 -4.40 -12.09
C ILE A 275 -5.15 -4.83 -12.02
N ASN A 276 -5.61 -5.71 -12.92
CA ASN A 276 -6.98 -6.21 -12.91
C ASN A 276 -7.28 -6.98 -11.63
N ALA A 277 -6.38 -7.87 -11.19
CA ALA A 277 -6.55 -8.61 -9.94
C ALA A 277 -6.55 -7.68 -8.71
N LEU A 278 -5.64 -6.69 -8.67
CA LEU A 278 -5.61 -5.66 -7.62
C LEU A 278 -6.90 -4.84 -7.59
N ALA A 279 -7.42 -4.44 -8.75
CA ALA A 279 -8.64 -3.66 -8.87
C ALA A 279 -9.85 -4.42 -8.31
N LEU A 280 -9.96 -5.71 -8.60
CA LEU A 280 -11.03 -6.56 -8.06
C LEU A 280 -10.93 -6.71 -6.54
N VAL A 281 -9.75 -7.07 -6.01
CA VAL A 281 -9.51 -7.21 -4.56
C VAL A 281 -9.78 -5.88 -3.84
N HIS A 282 -9.29 -4.78 -4.38
CA HIS A 282 -9.52 -3.45 -3.83
C HIS A 282 -11.01 -3.09 -3.84
N THR A 283 -11.72 -3.33 -4.95
CA THR A 283 -13.16 -3.00 -5.06
C THR A 283 -13.99 -3.77 -4.03
N GLN A 284 -13.72 -5.07 -3.86
CA GLN A 284 -14.43 -5.88 -2.86
C GLN A 284 -14.13 -5.43 -1.43
N THR A 285 -12.85 -5.21 -1.12
CA THR A 285 -12.44 -4.71 0.21
C THR A 285 -13.04 -3.34 0.51
N GLN A 286 -13.03 -2.43 -0.48
CA GLN A 286 -13.63 -1.11 -0.39
C GLN A 286 -15.12 -1.21 -0.06
N ARG A 287 -15.84 -2.10 -0.76
CA ARG A 287 -17.27 -2.29 -0.54
C ARG A 287 -17.56 -2.83 0.85
N ILE A 288 -16.85 -3.87 1.30
CA ILE A 288 -17.04 -4.43 2.64
C ILE A 288 -16.78 -3.35 3.71
N LEU A 289 -15.71 -2.57 3.60
CA LEU A 289 -15.44 -1.49 4.56
C LEU A 289 -16.51 -0.39 4.51
N ALA A 290 -17.03 -0.06 3.33
CA ALA A 290 -18.08 0.95 3.16
C ALA A 290 -19.43 0.50 3.74
N GLU A 291 -19.81 -0.77 3.57
CA GLU A 291 -21.04 -1.35 4.12
C GLU A 291 -21.14 -1.22 5.66
N HIS A 292 -20.01 -1.03 6.33
CA HIS A 292 -19.91 -0.90 7.80
C HIS A 292 -19.34 0.45 8.27
N ASP A 293 -19.35 1.49 7.43
CA ASP A 293 -18.84 2.84 7.75
C ASP A 293 -17.37 2.88 8.21
N MET A 294 -16.55 1.92 7.77
CA MET A 294 -15.17 1.74 8.21
C MET A 294 -14.12 2.45 7.36
N LEU A 295 -14.52 3.27 6.37
CA LEU A 295 -13.58 3.95 5.48
C LEU A 295 -12.78 5.07 6.17
N GLU A 296 -13.22 5.53 7.33
CA GLU A 296 -12.60 6.62 8.09
C GLU A 296 -12.18 6.23 9.51
N LEU A 297 -11.95 4.93 9.79
CA LEU A 297 -11.45 4.49 11.10
C LEU A 297 -10.17 5.28 11.49
N PRO A 298 -10.08 5.86 12.71
CA PRO A 298 -9.07 6.85 13.14
C PRO A 298 -7.65 6.30 13.29
#